data_AF-A0AA89BE94-F1
#
_entry.id   AF-A0AA89BE94-F1
#
_cell.length_a   1.000
_cell.length_b   1.000
_cell.length_c   1.000
_cell.angle_alpha   90.00
_cell.angle_beta   90.00
_cell.angle_gamma   90.00
#
_symmetry.space_group_name_H-M   'P 1'
#
loop_
_entity.id
_entity.type
_entity.pdbx_description
1 polymer ?
#
loop_
_entity_poly.entity_id
_entity_poly.type
_entity_poly.pdbx_seq_one_letter_code
_entity_poly.pdbx_strand_id
1 'polypeptide(L)'
;MKGSKATVLTFAEKCKNILAANWQGSLNTIKADAKGSKGEIHTSKVKFFVKKGKPYIWVPEKDLHNMNTIIDERGSFAVASPFPGQIASLLKSVQKLPSRVALIGDVVPLKGEKTSFTANQHSPPANKSTPSSSPFAPIPA
;
A
#
# COMPACT_ATOMS: atom_id res chain seq x y z
N MET A 1 38.64 22.37 -0.69
CA MET A 1 37.25 21.85 -0.69
C MET A 1 37.24 20.52 0.04
N LYS A 2 36.62 20.43 1.23
CA LYS A 2 36.46 19.16 1.96
C LYS A 2 35.50 18.29 1.15
N GLY A 3 36.03 17.27 0.48
CA GLY A 3 35.23 16.23 -0.16
C GLY A 3 34.33 15.59 0.89
N SER A 4 33.06 15.96 0.85
CA SER A 4 32.02 15.30 1.65
C SER A 4 32.03 13.84 1.25
N LYS A 5 32.44 12.96 2.18
CA LYS A 5 32.24 11.53 2.06
C LYS A 5 30.74 11.33 2.05
N ALA A 6 30.13 11.25 0.86
CA ALA A 6 28.76 10.80 0.71
C ALA A 6 28.66 9.50 1.50
N THR A 7 27.98 9.56 2.64
CA THR A 7 27.87 8.43 3.55
C THR A 7 27.17 7.35 2.75
N VAL A 8 27.92 6.32 2.34
CA VAL A 8 27.38 5.24 1.54
C VAL A 8 26.35 4.56 2.43
N LEU A 9 25.08 4.86 2.17
CA LEU A 9 23.97 4.30 2.92
C LEU A 9 24.12 2.78 2.94
N THR A 10 23.99 2.21 4.13
CA THR A 10 23.95 0.76 4.31
C THR A 10 22.79 0.18 3.50
N PHE A 11 22.86 -1.11 3.18
CA PHE A 11 21.80 -1.78 2.43
C PHE A 11 20.43 -1.64 3.13
N ALA A 12 20.40 -1.77 4.46
CA ALA A 12 19.18 -1.60 5.25
C ALA A 12 18.60 -0.17 5.16
N GLU A 13 19.45 0.86 5.20
CA GLU A 13 19.02 2.24 5.03
C GLU A 13 18.48 2.51 3.62
N LYS A 14 19.09 1.93 2.58
CA LYS A 14 18.57 2.00 1.21
C LYS A 14 17.17 1.38 1.12
N CYS A 15 16.97 0.21 1.72
CA CYS A 15 15.66 -0.44 1.76
C CYS A 15 14.62 0.42 2.50
N LYS A 16 14.99 0.97 3.66
CA LYS A 16 14.13 1.85 4.45
C LYS A 16 13.74 3.10 3.67
N ASN A 17 14.68 3.70 2.94
CA ASN A 17 14.42 4.88 2.11
C ASN A 17 13.46 4.57 0.96
N ILE A 18 13.62 3.44 0.28
CA ILE A 18 12.70 3.02 -0.79
C ILE A 18 11.28 2.79 -0.24
N LEU A 19 11.18 2.13 0.92
CA LEU A 19 9.90 1.89 1.58
C LEU A 19 9.22 3.18 2.05
N ALA A 20 9.99 4.18 2.51
CA ALA A 20 9.46 5.46 2.96
C ALA A 20 9.09 6.41 1.81
N ALA A 21 9.72 6.25 0.64
CA ALA A 21 9.51 7.11 -0.52
C ALA A 21 8.26 6.78 -1.33
N ASN A 22 7.56 5.68 -1.03
CA ASN A 22 6.39 5.23 -1.76
C ASN A 22 5.24 4.88 -0.79
N TRP A 23 4.01 5.03 -1.26
CA TRP A 23 2.78 4.72 -0.52
C TRP A 23 1.94 3.64 -1.21
N GLN A 24 2.41 3.13 -2.35
CA GLN A 24 1.82 2.02 -3.10
C GLN A 24 2.84 0.92 -3.34
N GLY A 25 2.40 -0.33 -3.24
CA GLY A 25 3.23 -1.51 -3.50
C GLY A 25 2.42 -2.65 -4.10
N SER A 26 3.12 -3.70 -4.51
CA SER A 26 2.52 -4.93 -5.03
C SER A 26 2.44 -5.95 -3.91
N LEU A 27 1.24 -6.40 -3.58
CA LEU A 27 1.02 -7.50 -2.65
C LEU A 27 0.74 -8.77 -3.44
N ASN A 28 1.48 -9.82 -3.13
CA ASN A 28 1.33 -11.13 -3.72
C ASN A 28 0.86 -12.09 -2.63
N THR A 29 -0.27 -12.74 -2.85
CA THR A 29 -0.84 -13.78 -1.96
C THR A 29 -1.15 -15.02 -2.77
N ILE A 30 -1.27 -16.17 -2.12
CA ILE A 30 -1.71 -17.40 -2.79
C ILE A 30 -3.23 -17.37 -2.93
N LYS A 31 -3.77 -17.65 -4.12
CA LYS A 31 -5.22 -17.72 -4.32
C LYS A 31 -5.80 -18.88 -3.52
N ALA A 32 -6.89 -18.61 -2.82
CA ALA A 32 -7.67 -19.63 -2.16
C ALA A 32 -8.83 -20.09 -3.06
N ASP A 33 -8.61 -21.13 -3.86
CA ASP A 33 -9.68 -21.78 -4.62
C ASP A 33 -10.26 -22.97 -3.86
N ALA A 34 -11.59 -23.13 -3.92
CA ALA A 34 -12.35 -24.24 -3.33
C ALA A 34 -11.92 -25.64 -3.81
N LYS A 35 -11.10 -25.73 -4.86
CA LYS A 35 -10.55 -26.98 -5.41
C LYS A 35 -9.14 -27.32 -4.91
N GLY A 36 -8.53 -26.50 -4.05
CA GLY A 36 -7.19 -26.77 -3.52
C GLY A 36 -6.05 -26.52 -4.52
N SER A 37 -6.25 -25.61 -5.49
CA SER A 37 -5.17 -25.11 -6.37
C SER A 37 -4.17 -24.29 -5.55
N LYS A 38 -3.25 -24.97 -4.87
CA LYS A 38 -2.21 -24.39 -4.02
C LYS A 38 -1.04 -23.85 -4.86
N GLY A 39 -1.30 -22.94 -5.81
CA GLY A 39 -0.20 -22.48 -6.66
C GLY A 39 -0.38 -21.17 -7.41
N GLU A 40 -1.62 -20.69 -7.63
CA GLU A 40 -1.77 -19.45 -8.39
C GLU A 40 -1.54 -18.22 -7.49
N ILE A 41 -0.61 -17.36 -7.90
CA ILE A 41 -0.29 -16.13 -7.17
C ILE A 41 -1.26 -15.04 -7.60
N HIS A 42 -2.00 -14.50 -6.63
CA HIS A 42 -2.76 -13.27 -6.81
C HIS A 42 -1.88 -12.07 -6.49
N THR A 43 -1.71 -11.19 -7.48
CA THR A 43 -0.92 -9.97 -7.36
C THR A 43 -1.81 -8.76 -7.56
N SER A 44 -1.87 -7.85 -6.58
CA SER A 44 -2.54 -6.56 -6.75
C SER A 44 -1.72 -5.39 -6.19
N LYS A 45 -2.13 -4.18 -6.56
CA LYS A 45 -1.56 -2.94 -6.01
C LYS A 45 -2.32 -2.53 -4.76
N VAL A 46 -1.60 -2.42 -3.66
CA VAL A 46 -2.14 -2.02 -2.36
C VAL A 46 -1.49 -0.73 -1.89
N LYS A 47 -2.25 0.04 -1.11
CA LYS A 47 -1.72 1.21 -0.40
C LYS A 47 -1.11 0.73 0.91
N PHE A 48 0.01 1.32 1.29
CA PHE A 48 0.70 0.93 2.52
C PHE A 48 1.36 2.14 3.18
N PHE A 49 1.70 1.97 4.45
CA PHE A 49 2.63 2.84 5.16
C PHE A 49 3.56 2.02 6.03
N VAL A 50 4.69 2.57 6.43
CA VAL A 50 5.66 1.87 7.27
C VAL A 50 5.73 2.52 8.63
N LYS A 51 5.58 1.73 9.70
CA LYS A 51 5.73 2.18 11.08
C LYS A 51 6.67 1.25 11.83
N LYS A 52 7.74 1.81 12.41
CA LYS A 52 8.81 1.06 13.10
C LYS A 52 9.40 -0.09 12.25
N GLY A 53 9.54 0.13 10.94
CA GLY A 53 10.08 -0.88 10.01
C GLY A 53 9.09 -1.97 9.59
N LYS A 54 7.86 -1.97 10.10
CA LYS A 54 6.80 -2.90 9.69
C LYS A 54 5.86 -2.23 8.69
N PRO A 55 5.62 -2.84 7.51
CA PRO A 55 4.62 -2.34 6.57
C PRO A 55 3.21 -2.66 7.08
N TYR A 56 2.34 -1.66 7.05
CA TYR A 56 0.92 -1.78 7.30
C TYR A 56 0.22 -1.56 5.98
N ILE A 57 -0.59 -2.53 5.58
CA ILE A 57 -1.21 -2.56 4.26
C ILE A 57 -2.70 -2.29 4.43
N TRP A 58 -3.23 -1.42 3.57
CA TRP A 58 -4.66 -1.19 3.47
C TRP A 58 -5.26 -2.13 2.43
N VAL A 59 -6.04 -3.11 2.89
CA VAL A 59 -6.74 -4.08 2.04
C VAL A 59 -8.24 -3.81 2.16
N PRO A 60 -8.94 -3.46 1.05
CA PRO A 60 -10.39 -3.33 1.07
C PRO A 60 -11.07 -4.66 1.42
N GLU A 61 -12.20 -4.63 2.13
CA GLU A 61 -12.90 -5.85 2.55
C GLU A 61 -13.37 -6.74 1.40
N LYS A 62 -13.72 -6.11 0.26
CA LYS A 62 -14.16 -6.79 -0.97
C LYS A 62 -13.01 -7.33 -1.82
N ASP A 63 -11.76 -7.15 -1.38
CA ASP A 63 -10.57 -7.60 -2.10
C ASP A 63 -10.30 -9.09 -1.84
N LEU A 64 -9.90 -9.82 -2.88
CA LEU A 64 -9.53 -11.24 -2.80
C LEU A 64 -8.35 -11.46 -1.84
N HIS A 65 -7.48 -10.47 -1.65
CA HIS A 65 -6.41 -10.55 -0.67
C HIS A 65 -6.90 -10.78 0.75
N ASN A 66 -8.09 -10.27 1.12
CA ASN A 66 -8.63 -10.48 2.45
C ASN A 66 -8.96 -11.97 2.68
N MET A 67 -9.65 -12.60 1.72
CA MET A 67 -9.95 -14.04 1.78
C MET A 67 -8.68 -14.89 1.70
N ASN A 68 -7.75 -14.53 0.81
CA ASN A 68 -6.50 -15.27 0.63
C ASN A 68 -5.67 -15.29 1.92
N THR A 69 -5.52 -14.15 2.60
CA THR A 69 -4.72 -14.04 3.84
C THR A 69 -5.34 -14.74 5.04
N ILE A 70 -6.66 -14.94 5.07
CA ILE A 70 -7.34 -15.73 6.10
C ILE A 70 -7.05 -17.23 5.93
N ILE A 71 -6.93 -17.68 4.69
CA ILE A 71 -6.74 -19.10 4.34
C ILE A 71 -5.26 -19.48 4.34
N ASP A 72 -4.41 -18.61 3.79
CA ASP A 72 -2.96 -18.73 3.79
C ASP A 72 -2.35 -17.36 4.10
N GLU A 73 -1.74 -17.24 5.27
CA GLU A 73 -1.12 -15.99 5.72
C GLU A 73 0.14 -15.63 4.92
N ARG A 74 0.69 -16.56 4.13
CA ARG A 74 1.94 -16.35 3.40
C ARG A 74 1.76 -15.33 2.28
N GLY A 75 2.60 -14.30 2.32
CA GLY A 75 2.62 -13.26 1.29
C GLY A 75 4.01 -12.75 0.97
N SER A 76 4.09 -12.06 -0.15
CA SER A 76 5.25 -11.19 -0.44
C SER A 76 4.76 -9.81 -0.84
N PHE A 77 5.50 -8.80 -0.42
CA PHE A 77 5.17 -7.40 -0.64
C PHE A 77 6.36 -6.70 -1.29
N ALA A 78 6.16 -6.13 -2.47
CA ALA A 78 7.20 -5.49 -3.25
C ALA A 78 6.93 -3.99 -3.47
N VAL A 79 7.95 -3.17 -3.25
CA VAL A 79 7.90 -1.71 -3.43
C VAL A 79 9.03 -1.27 -4.34
N ALA A 80 8.71 -0.46 -5.34
CA ALA A 80 9.69 0.18 -6.20
C ALA A 80 9.97 1.61 -5.73
N SER A 81 11.22 2.05 -5.88
CA SER A 81 11.58 3.46 -5.76
C SER A 81 10.79 4.32 -6.75
N PRO A 82 10.42 5.56 -6.37
CA PRO A 82 9.81 6.50 -7.30
C PRO A 82 10.65 6.64 -8.56
N PHE A 83 10.05 6.39 -9.72
CA PHE A 83 10.74 6.44 -10.99
C PHE A 83 10.28 7.68 -11.76
N PRO A 84 11.19 8.58 -12.17
CA PRO A 84 10.81 9.81 -12.84
C PRO A 84 10.17 9.50 -14.20
N GLY A 85 8.86 9.72 -14.31
CA GLY A 85 8.08 9.36 -15.50
C GLY A 85 8.55 10.05 -16.78
N GLN A 86 8.95 11.32 -16.68
CA GLN A 86 9.39 12.13 -17.82
C GLN A 86 10.66 11.58 -18.50
N ILE A 87 11.53 10.92 -17.72
CA ILE A 87 12.82 10.37 -18.21
C ILE A 87 12.75 8.83 -18.22
N ALA A 88 11.57 8.24 -18.00
CA ALA A 88 11.43 6.81 -17.84
C ALA A 88 11.84 6.02 -19.09
N SER A 89 11.53 6.55 -20.28
CA SER A 89 11.93 5.94 -21.56
C SER A 89 13.45 5.93 -21.74
N LEU A 90 14.12 7.04 -21.41
CA LEU A 90 15.58 7.17 -21.47
C LEU A 90 16.27 6.28 -20.43
N LEU A 91 15.79 6.26 -19.18
CA LEU A 91 16.36 5.39 -18.16
C LEU A 91 16.22 3.91 -18.53
N LYS A 92 15.08 3.53 -19.13
CA LYS A 92 14.87 2.18 -19.67
C LYS A 92 15.80 1.86 -20.85
N SER A 93 16.09 2.82 -21.74
CA SER A 93 16.98 2.58 -22.88
C SER A 93 18.42 2.29 -22.45
N VAL A 94 18.87 2.91 -21.35
CA VAL A 94 20.17 2.60 -20.70
C VAL A 94 20.06 1.43 -19.71
N GLN A 95 18.99 0.63 -19.78
CA GLN A 95 18.71 -0.53 -18.92
C GLN A 95 18.69 -0.22 -17.41
N LYS A 96 18.51 1.05 -17.02
CA LYS A 96 18.47 1.49 -15.62
C LYS A 96 17.05 1.38 -15.08
N LEU A 97 16.79 0.29 -14.36
CA LEU A 97 15.51 0.03 -13.71
C LEU A 97 15.43 0.64 -12.30
N PRO A 98 14.22 1.01 -11.82
CA PRO A 98 14.05 1.48 -10.46
C PRO A 98 14.48 0.39 -9.47
N SER A 99 15.22 0.78 -8.44
CA SER A 99 15.53 -0.10 -7.32
C SER A 99 14.24 -0.56 -6.64
N ARG A 100 14.18 -1.83 -6.24
CA ARG A 100 13.00 -2.43 -5.61
C ARG A 100 13.39 -3.12 -4.31
N VAL A 101 12.44 -3.18 -3.38
CA VAL A 101 12.54 -3.93 -2.13
C VAL A 101 11.39 -4.93 -2.10
N ALA A 102 11.71 -6.20 -1.86
CA ALA A 102 10.72 -7.23 -1.62
C ALA A 102 10.82 -7.67 -0.15
N LEU A 103 9.68 -7.71 0.52
CA LEU A 103 9.51 -8.24 1.87
C LEU A 103 8.72 -9.54 1.74
N ILE A 104 9.17 -10.59 2.43
CA ILE A 104 8.51 -11.89 2.46
C ILE A 104 8.14 -12.17 3.91
N GLY A 105 6.93 -12.66 4.14
CA GLY A 105 6.48 -13.03 5.47
C GLY A 105 4.97 -13.17 5.53
N ASP A 106 4.46 -13.23 6.75
CA ASP A 106 3.05 -13.49 6.99
C ASP A 106 2.25 -12.18 7.08
N VAL A 107 1.11 -12.14 6.40
CA VAL A 107 0.19 -11.02 6.35
C VAL A 107 -0.94 -11.27 7.33
N VAL A 108 -0.83 -10.65 8.50
CA VAL A 108 -1.77 -10.86 9.60
C VAL A 108 -2.73 -9.66 9.72
N PRO A 109 -4.04 -9.90 9.84
CA PRO A 109 -5.01 -8.82 10.06
C PRO A 109 -4.75 -8.14 11.40
N LEU A 110 -4.91 -6.81 11.42
CA LEU A 110 -4.75 -6.02 12.64
C LEU A 110 -5.95 -6.25 13.58
N LYS A 111 -5.82 -7.13 14.58
CA LYS A 111 -6.80 -7.27 15.67
C LYS A 111 -6.65 -6.12 16.70
N GLY A 112 -7.75 -5.41 16.97
CA GLY A 112 -8.07 -4.69 18.22
C GLY A 112 -7.17 -3.52 18.70
N GLU A 113 -7.81 -2.43 19.14
CA GLU A 113 -7.29 -1.22 19.82
C GLU A 113 -6.36 -0.25 19.03
N LYS A 114 -5.63 -0.71 18.01
CA LYS A 114 -4.78 0.16 17.16
C LYS A 114 -5.48 0.72 15.92
N THR A 115 -6.75 0.38 15.70
CA THR A 115 -7.56 0.84 14.56
C THR A 115 -7.99 2.30 14.66
N SER A 116 -7.99 2.88 15.86
CA SER A 116 -8.35 4.29 16.12
C SER A 116 -7.36 5.30 15.54
N PHE A 117 -6.12 4.89 15.25
CA PHE A 117 -5.09 5.80 14.71
C PHE A 117 -5.16 5.95 13.19
N THR A 118 -5.84 5.06 12.47
CA THR A 118 -5.85 5.04 11.00
C THR A 118 -7.16 5.52 10.37
N ALA A 119 -8.27 5.54 11.10
CA ALA A 119 -9.54 6.09 10.59
C ALA A 119 -9.57 7.64 10.55
N ASN A 120 -8.78 8.30 11.41
CA ASN A 120 -8.81 9.76 11.58
C ASN A 120 -7.74 10.54 10.79
N GLN A 121 -6.93 9.88 9.95
CA GLN A 121 -5.85 10.53 9.18
C GLN A 121 -6.12 10.58 7.66
N HIS A 122 -7.26 10.05 7.20
CA HIS A 122 -7.69 10.12 5.80
C HIS A 122 -9.22 10.24 5.69
N SER A 123 -9.80 11.16 6.44
CA SER A 123 -11.10 11.72 6.09
C SER A 123 -10.86 12.72 4.94
N PRO A 124 -11.53 12.62 3.77
CA PRO A 124 -11.59 13.76 2.85
C PRO A 124 -12.17 14.96 3.61
N PRO A 125 -11.76 16.21 3.31
CA PRO A 125 -12.26 17.37 4.04
C PRO A 125 -13.78 17.38 3.96
N ALA A 126 -14.42 17.23 5.13
CA ALA A 126 -15.84 17.42 5.30
C ALA A 126 -16.15 18.87 4.94
N ASN A 127 -16.72 19.07 3.76
CA ASN A 127 -17.20 20.38 3.35
C ASN A 127 -18.46 20.69 4.17
N LYS A 128 -18.26 21.36 5.31
CA LYS A 128 -19.34 22.02 6.06
C LYS A 128 -19.52 23.43 5.50
N SER A 129 -20.56 23.61 4.70
CA SER A 129 -21.28 24.87 4.60
C SER A 129 -22.79 24.56 4.65
N THR A 130 -23.36 24.81 5.82
CA THR A 130 -24.79 24.92 6.19
C THR A 130 -25.50 26.08 5.45
N PRO A 131 -26.80 26.41 5.69
CA PRO A 131 -28.04 25.63 5.85
C PRO A 131 -29.22 26.20 5.00
N SER A 132 -30.46 25.79 5.27
CA SER A 132 -31.77 26.22 4.70
C SER A 132 -32.16 25.48 3.41
N SER A 133 -33.37 24.94 3.24
CA SER A 133 -34.67 25.14 3.87
C SER A 133 -35.42 23.81 4.03
N SER A 134 -36.26 23.77 5.05
CA SER A 134 -37.09 22.64 5.48
C SER A 134 -38.34 22.43 4.57
N PRO A 135 -39.28 21.51 4.91
CA PRO A 135 -39.82 20.51 3.99
C PRO A 135 -41.17 20.91 3.38
N PHE A 136 -41.46 20.48 2.16
CA PHE A 136 -42.84 20.45 1.68
C PHE A 136 -43.28 19.01 1.47
N ALA A 137 -44.19 18.59 2.34
CA ALA A 137 -45.08 17.45 2.15
C ALA A 137 -46.44 17.99 1.63
N PRO A 138 -47.39 17.12 1.21
CA PRO A 138 -48.12 17.18 -0.05
C PRO A 138 -49.51 17.82 0.05
N ILE A 139 -50.17 18.16 -1.06
CA ILE A 139 -51.65 18.27 -1.15
C ILE A 139 -52.15 17.84 -2.56
N PRO A 140 -53.29 17.12 -2.67
CA PRO A 140 -53.83 16.52 -3.90
C PRO A 140 -54.89 17.40 -4.61
N ALA A 141 -55.21 17.03 -5.86
CA ALA A 141 -56.55 17.07 -6.48
C ALA A 141 -56.52 16.19 -7.74
#